data_AF-T0ZFQ9-F1
#
_entry.id   AF-T0ZFQ9-F1
#
_cell.length_a   1.000
_cell.length_b   1.000
_cell.length_c   1.000
_cell.angle_alpha   90.00
_cell.angle_beta   90.00
_cell.angle_gamma   90.00
#
_symmetry.space_group_name_H-M   'P 1'
#
loop_
_entity.id
_entity.type
_entity.pdbx_description
1 polymer ?
#
loop_
_entity_poly.entity_id
_entity_poly.type
_entity_poly.pdbx_seq_one_letter_code
_entity_poly.pdbx_strand_id
1 'polypeptide(L)'
;STPDRWQLRLPVGSPLPSFAAPETVLGQHLLAHLPQGAEGRRWRALFTELQVLLHQHPRNRARARQGLPPVNALWLWGGGALPSRPRTTLTRLLSADPLARALAQHARVTVCSDTAQLRGLGDTWVDLAERAPQDVQPFLDAAVRRLRRGAVLRLAFLDGARWRITSAQRWRFWRRAWRP
;
A
#
# COMPACT_ATOMS: atom_id res chain seq x y z
N SER A 1 4.76 -15.42 1.02
CA SER A 1 3.32 -15.43 1.29
C SER A 1 3.12 -15.39 2.78
N THR A 2 2.93 -14.21 3.36
CA THR A 2 2.57 -14.10 4.77
C THR A 2 1.07 -14.45 4.92
N PRO A 3 0.65 -15.08 6.02
CA PRO A 3 -0.71 -15.65 6.16
C PRO A 3 -1.85 -14.60 6.17
N ASP A 4 -1.49 -13.33 6.28
CA ASP A 4 -2.35 -12.14 6.29
C ASP A 4 -2.71 -11.63 4.89
N ARG A 5 -2.08 -12.11 3.81
CA ARG A 5 -2.30 -11.56 2.45
C ARG A 5 -2.69 -12.64 1.44
N TRP A 6 -3.94 -12.57 1.01
CA TRP A 6 -4.54 -13.45 0.00
C TRP A 6 -4.87 -12.63 -1.25
N GLN A 7 -4.43 -13.08 -2.42
CA GLN A 7 -4.67 -12.42 -3.70
C GLN A 7 -5.23 -13.41 -4.70
N LEU A 8 -6.26 -13.01 -5.43
CA LEU A 8 -6.81 -13.77 -6.55
C LEU A 8 -6.28 -13.17 -7.86
N ARG A 9 -5.61 -13.99 -8.68
CA ARG A 9 -5.19 -13.60 -10.03
C ARG A 9 -6.21 -14.12 -11.03
N LEU A 10 -6.66 -13.25 -11.92
CA LEU A 10 -7.57 -13.59 -13.02
C LEU A 10 -6.86 -13.47 -14.38
N PRO A 11 -7.33 -14.18 -15.42
CA PRO A 11 -6.89 -13.95 -16.79
C PRO A 11 -7.02 -12.48 -17.19
N VAL A 12 -6.07 -11.99 -18.00
CA VAL A 12 -6.09 -10.62 -18.53
C VAL A 12 -7.38 -10.38 -19.31
N GLY A 13 -8.03 -9.23 -19.07
CA GLY A 13 -9.29 -8.88 -19.72
C GLY A 13 -10.54 -9.51 -19.10
N SER A 14 -10.41 -10.23 -17.98
CA SER A 14 -11.58 -10.73 -17.25
C SER A 14 -12.47 -9.57 -16.81
N PRO A 15 -13.77 -9.57 -17.14
CA PRO A 15 -14.69 -8.56 -16.64
C PRO A 15 -14.76 -8.65 -15.12
N LEU A 16 -14.43 -7.52 -14.47
CA LEU A 16 -14.46 -7.39 -13.02
C LEU A 16 -15.65 -6.51 -12.65
N PRO A 17 -16.64 -7.04 -11.91
CA PRO A 17 -17.62 -6.17 -11.30
C PRO A 17 -16.99 -5.35 -10.18
N SER A 18 -17.69 -4.29 -9.77
CA SER A 18 -17.32 -3.55 -8.56
C SER A 18 -17.67 -4.37 -7.32
N PHE A 19 -16.71 -4.48 -6.40
CA PHE A 19 -16.86 -5.10 -5.10
C PHE A 19 -16.73 -4.04 -4.01
N ALA A 20 -17.64 -4.04 -3.04
CA ALA A 20 -17.52 -3.17 -1.88
C ALA A 20 -16.29 -3.55 -1.06
N ALA A 21 -15.52 -2.55 -0.61
CA ALA A 21 -14.38 -2.78 0.26
C ALA A 21 -14.88 -3.06 1.69
N PRO A 22 -14.31 -4.02 2.44
CA PRO A 22 -14.78 -4.40 3.77
C PRO A 22 -14.98 -3.22 4.74
N GLU A 23 -14.09 -2.23 4.68
CA GLU A 23 -14.13 -1.01 5.49
C GLU A 23 -15.38 -0.15 5.24
N THR A 24 -16.04 -0.31 4.10
CA THR A 24 -17.25 0.47 3.74
C THR A 24 -18.56 -0.20 4.19
N VAL A 25 -18.51 -1.49 4.54
CA VAL A 25 -19.71 -2.32 4.79
C VAL A 25 -19.57 -3.21 6.02
N LEU A 26 -18.80 -2.74 7.02
CA LEU A 26 -18.60 -3.43 8.28
C LEU A 26 -19.95 -3.77 8.95
N GLY A 27 -20.07 -5.02 9.40
CA GLY A 27 -21.29 -5.53 10.05
C GLY A 27 -22.41 -5.96 9.11
N GLN A 28 -22.27 -5.78 7.80
CA GLN A 28 -23.27 -6.18 6.82
C GLN A 28 -23.01 -7.58 6.25
N HIS A 29 -24.04 -8.20 5.67
CA HIS A 29 -23.93 -9.51 5.04
C HIS A 29 -23.27 -9.42 3.66
N LEU A 30 -22.19 -10.20 3.43
CA LEU A 30 -21.47 -10.28 2.15
C LEU A 30 -22.40 -10.46 0.94
N LEU A 31 -23.38 -11.36 1.05
CA LEU A 31 -24.28 -11.67 -0.05
C LEU A 31 -25.11 -10.47 -0.53
N ALA A 32 -25.38 -9.50 0.35
CA ALA A 32 -26.11 -8.28 0.03
C ALA A 32 -25.28 -7.30 -0.82
N HIS A 33 -23.95 -7.42 -0.79
CA HIS A 33 -23.01 -6.58 -1.53
C HIS A 33 -22.41 -7.28 -2.76
N LEU A 34 -22.95 -8.44 -3.14
CA LEU A 34 -22.50 -9.11 -4.34
C LEU A 34 -22.90 -8.32 -5.59
N PRO A 35 -22.07 -8.36 -6.63
CA PRO A 35 -22.36 -7.67 -7.87
C PRO A 35 -23.69 -8.09 -8.48
N GLN A 36 -24.44 -7.12 -8.99
CA GLN A 36 -25.69 -7.34 -9.70
C GLN A 36 -25.45 -7.49 -11.21
N GLY A 37 -26.50 -7.81 -11.96
CA GLY A 37 -26.44 -7.95 -13.43
C GLY A 37 -25.85 -9.27 -13.93
N ALA A 38 -25.60 -9.34 -15.24
CA ALA A 38 -25.14 -10.54 -15.94
C ALA A 38 -23.76 -11.02 -15.43
N GLU A 39 -22.81 -10.10 -15.27
CA GLU A 39 -21.48 -10.37 -14.71
C GLU A 39 -21.57 -10.88 -13.27
N GLY A 40 -22.50 -10.35 -12.49
CA GLY A 40 -22.73 -10.77 -11.10
C GLY A 40 -23.26 -12.19 -10.94
N ARG A 41 -23.87 -12.80 -11.96
CA ARG A 41 -24.33 -14.21 -11.89
C ARG A 41 -23.17 -15.17 -11.70
N ARG A 42 -22.10 -15.01 -12.49
CA ARG A 42 -20.89 -15.85 -12.41
C ARG A 42 -20.25 -15.75 -11.04
N TRP A 43 -20.15 -14.54 -10.50
CA TRP A 43 -19.56 -14.31 -9.19
C TRP A 43 -20.43 -14.87 -8.06
N ARG A 44 -21.75 -14.73 -8.12
CA ARG A 44 -22.66 -15.36 -7.15
C ARG A 44 -22.51 -16.88 -7.13
N ALA A 45 -22.46 -17.53 -8.29
CA ALA A 45 -22.21 -18.97 -8.37
C ALA A 45 -20.88 -19.37 -7.72
N LEU A 46 -19.80 -18.64 -8.03
CA LEU A 46 -18.49 -18.82 -7.41
C LEU A 46 -18.54 -18.67 -5.89
N PHE A 47 -19.20 -17.62 -5.36
CA PHE A 47 -19.33 -17.42 -3.92
C PHE A 47 -20.11 -18.54 -3.24
N THR A 48 -21.19 -19.03 -3.86
CA THR A 48 -21.95 -20.18 -3.34
C THR A 48 -21.09 -21.44 -3.30
N GLU A 49 -20.36 -21.75 -4.37
CA GLU A 49 -19.43 -22.88 -4.41
C GLU A 49 -18.34 -22.77 -3.33
N LEU A 50 -17.75 -21.58 -3.19
CA LEU A 50 -16.75 -21.31 -2.16
C LEU A 50 -17.33 -21.50 -0.75
N GLN A 51 -18.56 -21.06 -0.49
CA GLN A 51 -19.20 -21.28 0.81
C GLN A 51 -19.39 -22.77 1.11
N VAL A 52 -19.87 -23.55 0.14
CA VAL A 52 -20.04 -25.01 0.30
C VAL A 52 -18.69 -25.68 0.59
N LEU A 53 -17.67 -25.35 -0.21
CA LEU A 53 -16.31 -25.90 -0.06
C LEU A 53 -15.74 -25.57 1.32
N LEU A 54 -15.81 -24.30 1.72
CA LEU A 54 -15.30 -23.84 3.01
C LEU A 54 -16.04 -24.49 4.17
N HIS A 55 -17.37 -24.58 4.11
CA HIS A 55 -18.17 -25.21 5.15
C HIS A 55 -17.77 -26.68 5.38
N GLN A 56 -17.50 -27.40 4.30
CA GLN A 56 -17.09 -28.82 4.36
C GLN A 56 -15.60 -29.02 4.65
N HIS A 57 -14.80 -27.95 4.65
CA HIS A 57 -13.34 -28.03 4.70
C HIS A 57 -12.83 -28.66 6.02
N PRO A 58 -11.92 -29.66 5.98
CA PRO A 58 -11.43 -30.35 7.18
C PRO A 58 -10.81 -29.42 8.24
N ARG A 59 -10.19 -28.31 7.83
CA ARG A 59 -9.67 -27.31 8.80
C ARG A 59 -10.78 -26.66 9.62
N ASN A 60 -11.98 -26.45 9.08
CA ASN A 60 -13.09 -25.92 9.87
C ASN A 60 -13.59 -26.93 10.90
N ARG A 61 -13.53 -28.23 10.59
CA ARG A 61 -13.79 -29.29 11.58
C ARG A 61 -12.76 -29.26 12.72
N ALA A 62 -11.49 -29.07 12.40
CA ALA A 62 -10.43 -28.93 13.41
C ALA A 62 -10.61 -27.67 14.26
N ARG A 63 -10.96 -26.53 13.64
CA ARG A 63 -11.28 -25.28 14.35
C ARG A 63 -12.45 -25.44 15.31
N ALA A 64 -13.53 -26.10 14.86
CA ALA A 64 -14.70 -26.35 15.70
C ALA A 64 -14.36 -27.19 16.95
N ARG A 65 -13.52 -28.22 16.81
CA ARG A 65 -13.01 -29.02 17.95
C ARG A 65 -12.19 -28.19 18.95
N GLN A 66 -11.62 -27.08 18.50
CA GLN A 66 -10.86 -26.13 19.32
C GLN A 66 -11.74 -24.96 19.82
N GLY A 67 -13.06 -24.99 19.59
CA GLY A 67 -13.96 -23.88 19.94
C GLY A 67 -13.76 -22.61 19.10
N LEU A 68 -13.00 -22.69 18.00
CA LEU A 68 -12.72 -21.54 17.12
C LEU A 68 -13.82 -21.40 16.05
N PRO A 69 -14.19 -20.15 15.67
CA PRO A 69 -15.19 -19.91 14.65
C PRO A 69 -14.72 -20.43 13.27
N PRO A 70 -15.61 -20.96 12.42
CA PRO A 70 -15.24 -21.44 11.09
C PRO A 70 -14.90 -20.28 10.15
N VAL A 71 -14.04 -20.54 9.18
CA VAL A 71 -13.84 -19.67 8.01
C VAL A 71 -14.87 -20.08 6.96
N ASN A 72 -15.99 -19.37 6.85
CA ASN A 72 -17.15 -19.79 6.06
C ASN A 72 -17.40 -18.93 4.81
N ALA A 73 -16.63 -17.88 4.61
CA ALA A 73 -16.72 -17.01 3.44
C ALA A 73 -15.36 -16.39 3.12
N LEU A 74 -15.18 -16.01 1.85
CA LEU A 74 -14.11 -15.10 1.42
C LEU A 74 -14.79 -13.78 1.03
N TRP A 75 -14.18 -12.64 1.36
CA TRP A 75 -14.61 -11.35 0.85
C TRP A 75 -13.64 -10.91 -0.23
N LEU A 76 -14.08 -10.93 -1.50
CA LEU A 76 -13.25 -10.46 -2.62
C LEU A 76 -13.49 -8.97 -2.80
N TRP A 77 -12.41 -8.20 -2.84
CA TRP A 77 -12.43 -6.75 -2.99
C TRP A 77 -11.11 -6.26 -3.58
N GLY A 78 -11.04 -4.95 -3.92
CA GLY A 78 -9.82 -4.35 -4.45
C GLY A 78 -9.46 -4.85 -5.85
N GLY A 79 -10.45 -5.27 -6.63
CA GLY A 79 -10.26 -5.71 -8.01
C GLY A 79 -9.69 -4.61 -8.88
N GLY A 80 -8.73 -4.95 -9.73
CA GLY A 80 -8.10 -4.02 -10.65
C GLY A 80 -7.13 -4.71 -11.60
N ALA A 81 -6.72 -3.99 -12.64
CA ALA A 81 -5.65 -4.41 -13.53
C ALA A 81 -4.33 -3.79 -13.08
N LEU A 82 -3.21 -4.47 -13.38
CA LEU A 82 -1.90 -3.86 -13.23
C LEU A 82 -1.84 -2.61 -14.13
N PRO A 83 -1.60 -1.41 -13.59
CA PRO A 83 -1.57 -0.21 -14.40
C PRO A 83 -0.40 -0.25 -15.37
N SER A 84 -0.49 0.53 -16.47
CA SER A 84 0.68 0.80 -17.31
C SER A 84 1.83 1.33 -16.46
N ARG A 85 3.05 1.00 -16.84
CA ARG A 85 4.24 1.40 -16.09
C ARG A 85 4.24 2.92 -15.83
N PRO A 86 4.30 3.36 -14.56
CA PRO A 86 4.26 4.78 -14.24
C PRO A 86 5.56 5.47 -14.67
N ARG A 87 5.44 6.72 -15.12
CA ARG A 87 6.58 7.61 -15.36
C ARG A 87 6.91 8.36 -14.07
N THR A 88 8.18 8.37 -13.68
CA THR A 88 8.65 9.05 -12.47
C THR A 88 10.08 9.54 -12.64
N THR A 89 10.45 10.61 -11.95
CA THR A 89 11.84 11.06 -11.84
C THR A 89 12.58 10.35 -10.71
N LEU A 90 11.84 9.67 -9.81
CA LEU A 90 12.44 8.90 -8.73
C LEU A 90 13.36 7.83 -9.30
N THR A 91 14.55 7.75 -8.72
CA THR A 91 15.57 6.76 -9.08
C THR A 91 15.73 5.70 -8.00
N ARG A 92 15.37 6.04 -6.75
CA ARG A 92 15.51 5.18 -5.57
C ARG A 92 14.32 5.26 -4.63
N LEU A 93 14.03 4.15 -3.98
CA LEU A 93 13.05 4.00 -2.91
C LEU A 93 13.68 3.31 -1.71
N LEU A 94 13.49 3.85 -0.52
CA LEU A 94 13.67 3.13 0.75
C LEU A 94 12.32 3.09 1.49
N SER A 95 11.66 1.93 1.52
CA SER A 95 10.41 1.71 2.26
C SER A 95 10.32 0.28 2.76
N ALA A 96 9.60 0.05 3.86
CA ALA A 96 9.25 -1.29 4.33
C ALA A 96 7.93 -1.80 3.70
N ASP A 97 7.09 -0.90 3.17
CA ASP A 97 5.80 -1.23 2.60
C ASP A 97 5.95 -2.10 1.33
N PRO A 98 5.39 -3.33 1.31
CA PRO A 98 5.38 -4.19 0.14
C PRO A 98 4.76 -3.54 -1.10
N LEU A 99 3.72 -2.71 -0.94
CA LEU A 99 3.05 -2.04 -2.06
C LEU A 99 3.96 -0.98 -2.68
N ALA A 100 4.56 -0.10 -1.87
CA ALA A 100 5.54 0.87 -2.34
C ALA A 100 6.72 0.20 -3.07
N ARG A 101 7.24 -0.91 -2.53
CA ARG A 101 8.31 -1.70 -3.16
C ARG A 101 7.89 -2.29 -4.52
N ALA A 102 6.70 -2.87 -4.60
CA ALA A 102 6.17 -3.42 -5.85
C ALA A 102 5.97 -2.33 -6.91
N LEU A 103 5.46 -1.16 -6.52
CA LEU A 103 5.31 0.00 -7.41
C LEU A 103 6.67 0.53 -7.89
N ALA A 104 7.67 0.60 -7.01
CA ALA A 104 9.03 0.97 -7.39
C ALA A 104 9.63 -0.01 -8.42
N GLN A 105 9.49 -1.31 -8.18
CA GLN A 105 9.95 -2.34 -9.12
C GLN A 105 9.23 -2.20 -10.48
N HIS A 106 7.91 -2.01 -10.48
CA HIS A 106 7.13 -1.77 -11.69
C HIS A 106 7.59 -0.51 -12.45
N ALA A 107 7.94 0.54 -11.71
CA ALA A 107 8.50 1.79 -12.25
C ALA A 107 9.98 1.66 -12.69
N ARG A 108 10.68 0.58 -12.36
CA ARG A 108 12.15 0.41 -12.43
C ARG A 108 12.92 1.43 -11.59
N VAL A 109 12.41 1.73 -10.42
CA VAL A 109 13.08 2.47 -9.36
C VAL A 109 13.86 1.47 -8.49
N THR A 110 15.12 1.78 -8.18
CA THR A 110 15.95 0.90 -7.35
C THR A 110 15.43 0.89 -5.91
N VAL A 111 15.05 -0.29 -5.41
CA VAL A 111 14.65 -0.47 -4.00
C VAL A 111 15.89 -0.69 -3.15
N CYS A 112 16.10 0.18 -2.18
CA CYS A 112 17.18 0.10 -1.19
C CYS A 112 16.70 -0.60 0.07
N SER A 113 17.61 -1.32 0.74
CA SER A 113 17.32 -1.96 2.04
C SER A 113 17.63 -1.06 3.23
N ASP A 114 18.60 -0.15 3.10
CA ASP A 114 19.08 0.71 4.18
C ASP A 114 19.40 2.13 3.72
N THR A 115 19.69 3.01 4.69
CA THR A 115 20.04 4.42 4.46
C THR A 115 21.47 4.60 3.93
N ALA A 116 22.37 3.64 4.12
CA ALA A 116 23.74 3.73 3.59
C ALA A 116 23.76 3.63 2.06
N GLN A 117 22.86 2.86 1.47
CA GLN A 117 22.65 2.75 0.03
C GLN A 117 22.07 4.03 -0.60
N LEU A 118 21.64 5.00 0.19
CA LEU A 118 21.13 6.29 -0.28
C LEU A 118 22.22 7.35 -0.48
N ARG A 119 23.48 7.06 -0.07
CA ARG A 119 24.57 8.04 -0.14
C ARG A 119 24.88 8.45 -1.58
N GLY A 120 24.75 9.74 -1.86
CA GLY A 120 25.29 10.37 -3.08
C GLY A 120 24.34 10.54 -4.26
N LEU A 121 23.06 10.15 -4.18
CA LEU A 121 22.29 9.89 -5.40
C LEU A 121 20.93 10.61 -5.51
N GLY A 122 20.72 11.21 -6.69
CA GLY A 122 19.46 11.38 -7.42
C GLY A 122 18.21 11.90 -6.68
N ASP A 123 17.07 11.73 -7.35
CA ASP A 123 15.72 11.87 -6.80
C ASP A 123 15.38 10.58 -6.04
N THR A 124 15.29 10.67 -4.71
CA THR A 124 15.09 9.53 -3.80
C THR A 124 13.84 9.74 -2.97
N TRP A 125 13.01 8.70 -2.84
CA TRP A 125 11.92 8.65 -1.89
C TRP A 125 12.29 7.77 -0.69
N VAL A 126 12.16 8.32 0.51
CA VAL A 126 12.31 7.58 1.76
C VAL A 126 10.98 7.64 2.50
N ASP A 127 10.48 6.46 2.81
CA ASP A 127 9.31 6.28 3.66
C ASP A 127 9.74 6.27 5.13
N LEU A 128 9.12 7.15 5.91
CA LEU A 128 9.41 7.41 7.31
C LEU A 128 8.34 6.86 8.25
N ALA A 129 7.21 6.35 7.73
CA ALA A 129 6.03 6.04 8.55
C ALA A 129 6.28 4.97 9.63
N GLU A 130 7.14 3.99 9.33
CA GLU A 130 7.45 2.87 10.22
C GLU A 130 8.89 2.89 10.74
N ARG A 131 9.57 4.05 10.72
CA ARG A 131 10.98 4.16 11.10
C ARG A 131 11.17 4.95 12.38
N ALA A 132 12.08 4.48 13.23
CA ALA A 132 12.47 5.24 14.40
C ALA A 132 13.29 6.49 14.01
N PRO A 133 13.16 7.61 14.72
CA PRO A 133 13.88 8.85 14.41
C PRO A 133 15.41 8.66 14.29
N GLN A 134 16.00 7.83 15.15
CA GLN A 134 17.44 7.55 15.13
C GLN A 134 17.92 6.88 13.83
N ASP A 135 17.10 6.03 13.20
CA ASP A 135 17.46 5.28 12.00
C ASP A 135 17.48 6.16 10.76
N VAL A 136 16.70 7.24 10.80
CA VAL A 136 16.54 8.20 9.69
C VAL A 136 17.41 9.43 9.85
N GLN A 137 17.95 9.70 11.05
CA GLN A 137 18.79 10.86 11.32
C GLN A 137 19.96 11.01 10.33
N PRO A 138 20.76 9.96 10.02
CA PRO A 138 21.86 10.10 9.06
C PRO A 138 21.39 10.51 7.66
N PHE A 139 20.20 10.04 7.26
CA PHE A 139 19.56 10.43 6.00
C PHE A 139 19.09 11.89 6.05
N LEU A 140 18.43 12.30 7.13
CA LEU A 140 17.98 13.69 7.31
C LEU A 140 19.16 14.66 7.27
N ASP A 141 20.28 14.33 7.93
CA ASP A 141 21.50 15.14 7.88
C ASP A 141 22.05 15.26 6.45
N ALA A 142 22.04 14.17 5.70
CA ALA A 142 22.45 14.17 4.30
C ALA A 142 21.49 15.00 3.42
N ALA A 143 20.17 14.90 3.66
CA ALA A 143 19.15 15.68 2.97
C ALA A 143 19.32 17.19 3.26
N VAL A 144 19.57 17.58 4.51
CA VAL A 144 19.83 18.97 4.91
C VAL A 144 21.11 19.49 4.25
N ARG A 145 22.19 18.69 4.19
CA ARG A 145 23.41 19.08 3.46
C ARG A 145 23.15 19.33 1.97
N ARG A 146 22.34 18.50 1.32
CA ARG A 146 21.93 18.70 -0.09
C ARG A 146 21.04 19.92 -0.26
N LEU A 147 20.08 20.12 0.65
CA LEU A 147 19.21 21.29 0.68
C LEU A 147 20.04 22.57 0.72
N ARG A 148 21.05 22.67 1.61
CA ARG A 148 21.96 23.83 1.68
C ARG A 148 22.72 24.10 0.38
N ARG A 149 22.96 23.06 -0.44
CA ARG A 149 23.60 23.16 -1.77
C ARG A 149 22.60 23.41 -2.93
N GLY A 150 21.34 23.72 -2.63
CA GLY A 150 20.32 24.09 -3.62
C GLY A 150 19.37 22.97 -4.02
N ALA A 151 19.47 21.77 -3.43
CA ALA A 151 18.48 20.72 -3.65
C ALA A 151 17.10 21.12 -3.09
N VAL A 152 16.05 20.47 -3.57
CA VAL A 152 14.68 20.62 -3.07
C VAL A 152 14.32 19.38 -2.26
N LEU A 153 13.84 19.59 -1.03
CA LEU A 153 13.26 18.52 -0.21
C LEU A 153 11.74 18.58 -0.31
N ARG A 154 11.09 17.43 -0.55
CA ARG A 154 9.63 17.31 -0.54
C ARG A 154 9.24 16.41 0.62
N LEU A 155 8.34 16.89 1.47
CA LEU A 155 7.73 16.11 2.55
C LEU A 155 6.27 15.85 2.19
N ALA A 156 5.82 14.62 2.41
CA ALA A 156 4.43 14.23 2.25
C ALA A 156 3.99 13.50 3.52
N PHE A 157 2.82 13.88 4.03
CA PHE A 157 2.25 13.39 5.28
C PHE A 157 0.99 12.55 5.00
N LEU A 158 0.61 11.71 5.97
CA LEU A 158 -0.53 10.80 5.85
C LEU A 158 -1.88 11.53 5.76
N ASP A 159 -1.98 12.73 6.33
CA ASP A 159 -3.13 13.63 6.22
C ASP A 159 -3.27 14.29 4.84
N GLY A 160 -2.35 13.99 3.91
CA GLY A 160 -2.30 14.57 2.57
C GLY A 160 -1.54 15.89 2.49
N ALA A 161 -1.05 16.44 3.60
CA ALA A 161 -0.23 17.64 3.59
C ALA A 161 1.08 17.39 2.82
N ARG A 162 1.50 18.37 2.01
CA ARG A 162 2.72 18.28 1.21
C ARG A 162 3.51 19.56 1.29
N TRP A 163 4.77 19.45 1.70
CA TRP A 163 5.65 20.60 1.86
C TRP A 163 6.81 20.52 0.88
N ARG A 164 7.12 21.67 0.30
CA ARG A 164 8.30 21.85 -0.55
C ARG A 164 9.27 22.76 0.17
N ILE A 165 10.44 22.22 0.49
CA ILE A 165 11.49 22.92 1.22
C ILE A 165 12.64 23.24 0.26
N THR A 166 13.10 24.49 0.28
CA THR A 166 14.20 24.98 -0.56
C THR A 166 15.19 25.78 0.28
N SER A 167 16.45 25.87 -0.13
CA SER A 167 17.47 26.64 0.59
C SER A 167 17.13 28.13 0.74
N ALA A 168 16.39 28.70 -0.20
CA ALA A 168 15.99 30.12 -0.17
C ALA A 168 15.01 30.44 0.96
N GLN A 169 14.28 29.44 1.48
CA GLN A 169 13.33 29.65 2.56
C GLN A 169 13.98 30.05 3.89
N ARG A 170 15.30 29.82 4.07
CA ARG A 170 16.04 30.29 5.24
C ARG A 170 16.04 31.82 5.37
N TRP A 171 15.84 32.52 4.26
CA TRP A 171 15.78 33.99 4.21
C TRP A 171 14.40 34.54 4.52
N ARG A 172 13.40 33.68 4.76
CA ARG A 172 12.05 34.11 5.18
C ARG A 172 12.03 34.42 6.67
N PHE A 173 12.97 35.25 7.14
CA PHE A 173 13.15 35.62 8.55
C PHE A 173 11.91 36.31 9.14
N TRP A 174 11.06 36.90 8.28
CA TRP A 174 9.79 37.52 8.66
C TRP A 174 8.68 36.50 8.94
N ARG A 175 8.88 35.21 8.61
CA ARG A 175 7.95 34.15 9.01
C ARG A 175 8.37 33.61 10.37
N ARG A 176 7.46 33.68 11.35
CA ARG A 176 7.65 33.07 12.68
C ARG A 176 8.08 31.60 12.51
N ALA A 177 9.10 31.19 13.27
CA ALA A 177 9.46 29.79 13.40
C ALA A 177 8.22 29.00 13.85
N TRP A 178 7.95 27.89 13.16
CA TRP A 178 6.85 27.01 13.51
C TRP A 178 7.04 26.51 14.94
N ARG A 179 6.01 26.69 15.77
CA ARG A 179 5.94 26.09 17.10
C ARG A 179 4.95 24.92 17.01
N PRO A 180 5.41 23.67 17.23
CA PRO A 180 4.51 22.51 17.32
C PRO A 180 3.52 22.65 18.47
#